data_AF-A0A2V4P0B0-F1
#
_entry.id   AF-A0A2V4P0B0-F1
#
_cell.length_a   1.000
_cell.length_b   1.000
_cell.length_c   1.000
_cell.angle_alpha   90.00
_cell.angle_beta   90.00
_cell.angle_gamma   90.00
#
_symmetry.space_group_name_H-M   'P 1'
#
loop_
_entity.id
_entity.type
_entity.pdbx_description
1 polymer ?
#
loop_
_entity_poly.entity_id
_entity_poly.type
_entity_poly.pdbx_seq_one_letter_code
_entity_poly.pdbx_strand_id
1 'polypeptide(L)'
;MLQLGIDAPRPAGVRKLFRFLSWTVSVDRDREQVHLFLCEGEEEDGAKCGADSGEHSDFESTRGWTFEHIRERQDHRSFAHMSYTAWHMVPEREPE
;
A
#
# COMPACT_ATOMS: atom_id res chain seq x y z
N MET A 1 -55.16 12.61 -47.69
CA MET A 1 -55.17 13.36 -46.41
C MET A 1 -54.50 12.45 -45.39
N LEU A 2 -53.21 12.65 -45.09
CA LEU A 2 -52.45 11.83 -44.13
C LEU A 2 -52.42 12.56 -42.79
N GLN A 3 -52.96 11.95 -41.74
CA GLN A 3 -52.85 12.43 -40.36
C GLN A 3 -51.49 12.02 -39.80
N LEU A 4 -50.64 13.01 -39.49
CA LEU A 4 -49.43 12.84 -38.69
C LEU A 4 -49.85 12.52 -37.26
N GLY A 5 -49.59 11.29 -36.81
CA GLY A 5 -49.71 10.90 -35.42
C GLY A 5 -48.70 11.68 -34.58
N ILE A 6 -49.20 12.38 -33.56
CA ILE A 6 -48.37 13.04 -32.56
C ILE A 6 -47.71 11.92 -31.75
N ASP A 7 -46.40 11.79 -31.86
CA ASP A 7 -45.61 10.86 -31.04
C ASP A 7 -45.89 11.10 -29.56
N ALA A 8 -46.23 10.03 -28.84
CA ALA A 8 -46.42 10.07 -27.39
C ALA A 8 -45.13 10.56 -26.69
N PRO A 9 -45.22 11.35 -25.61
CA PRO A 9 -44.04 11.78 -24.88
C PRO A 9 -43.30 10.56 -24.33
N ARG A 10 -42.01 10.43 -24.70
CA ARG A 10 -41.10 9.43 -24.16
C ARG A 10 -41.15 9.49 -22.63
N PRO A 11 -41.29 8.37 -21.91
CA PRO A 11 -41.26 8.39 -20.46
C PRO A 11 -39.95 9.06 -20.02
N ALA A 12 -40.06 10.05 -19.14
CA ALA A 12 -38.90 10.75 -18.59
C ALA A 12 -37.96 9.70 -17.99
N GLY A 13 -36.80 9.51 -18.62
CA GLY A 13 -35.79 8.58 -18.12
C GLY A 13 -35.39 8.97 -16.71
N VAL A 14 -35.19 7.98 -15.83
CA VAL A 14 -34.66 8.19 -14.49
C VAL A 14 -33.32 8.90 -14.62
N ARG A 15 -33.24 10.17 -14.19
CA ARG A 15 -31.98 10.91 -14.13
C ARG A 15 -31.15 10.31 -12.99
N LYS A 16 -30.06 9.62 -13.34
CA LYS A 16 -29.05 9.23 -12.36
C LYS A 16 -28.20 10.45 -12.02
N LEU A 17 -28.11 10.79 -10.74
CA LEU A 17 -27.16 11.78 -10.26
C LEU A 17 -25.79 11.12 -10.15
N PHE A 18 -24.81 11.68 -10.85
CA PHE A 18 -23.41 11.34 -10.67
C PHE A 18 -22.76 12.48 -9.89
N ARG A 19 -22.04 12.16 -8.81
CA ARG A 19 -21.25 13.13 -8.03
C ARG A 19 -19.79 12.71 -8.08
N PHE A 20 -18.92 13.69 -8.30
CA PHE A 20 -17.49 13.50 -8.12
C PHE A 20 -17.18 13.66 -6.62
N LEU A 21 -16.51 12.67 -6.04
CA LEU A 21 -16.01 12.75 -4.67
C LEU A 21 -14.55 13.17 -4.71
N SER A 22 -14.16 14.03 -3.77
CA SER A 22 -12.76 14.26 -3.43
C SER A 22 -12.30 13.11 -2.56
N TRP A 23 -11.18 12.49 -2.92
CA TRP A 23 -10.61 11.36 -2.21
C TRP A 23 -9.29 11.75 -1.55
N THR A 24 -9.07 11.21 -0.36
CA THR A 24 -7.77 11.27 0.33
C THR A 24 -7.28 9.86 0.65
N VAL A 25 -6.01 9.74 1.00
CA VAL A 25 -5.40 8.49 1.44
C VAL A 25 -5.16 8.55 2.94
N SER A 26 -5.48 7.46 3.63
CA SER A 26 -5.19 7.30 5.06
C SER A 26 -4.62 5.91 5.31
N VAL A 27 -3.78 5.81 6.35
CA VAL A 27 -3.24 4.52 6.79
C VAL A 27 -4.39 3.66 7.29
N ASP A 28 -4.44 2.43 6.80
CA ASP A 28 -5.34 1.41 7.26
C ASP A 28 -4.78 0.77 8.53
N ARG A 29 -5.22 1.29 9.69
CA ARG A 29 -4.72 0.88 11.01
C ARG A 29 -5.27 -0.47 11.48
N ASP A 30 -6.28 -1.01 10.81
CA ASP A 30 -6.83 -2.32 11.12
C ASP A 30 -5.99 -3.45 10.50
N ARG A 31 -5.05 -3.08 9.61
CA ARG A 31 -4.10 -3.99 8.99
C ARG A 31 -2.73 -3.82 9.62
N GLU A 32 -2.12 -4.94 9.95
CA GLU A 32 -0.80 -4.99 10.55
C GLU A 32 0.25 -4.43 9.60
N GLN A 33 1.10 -3.54 10.11
CA GLN A 33 2.29 -3.09 9.41
C GLN A 33 3.34 -4.20 9.48
N VAL A 34 4.07 -4.42 8.40
CA VAL A 34 5.16 -5.40 8.36
C VAL A 34 6.47 -4.69 8.06
N HIS A 35 7.53 -5.08 8.74
CA HIS A 35 8.89 -4.61 8.60
C HIS A 35 9.83 -5.78 8.35
N LEU A 36 10.81 -5.54 7.48
CA LEU A 36 11.88 -6.48 7.17
C LEU A 36 13.17 -5.69 6.90
N PHE A 37 14.30 -6.15 7.44
CA PHE A 37 15.62 -5.67 7.06
C PHE A 37 16.33 -6.73 6.22
N LEU A 38 17.04 -6.29 5.19
CA LEU A 38 17.86 -7.12 4.32
C LEU A 38 19.32 -6.65 4.41
N CYS A 39 20.25 -7.58 4.60
CA CYS A 39 21.68 -7.27 4.54
C CYS A 39 22.15 -7.07 3.09
N GLU A 40 22.74 -5.91 2.82
CA GLU A 40 23.32 -5.55 1.52
C GLU A 40 24.85 -5.65 1.49
N GLY A 41 25.47 -6.13 2.57
CA GLY A 41 26.90 -6.46 2.61
C GLY A 41 27.28 -7.56 1.61
N GLU A 42 28.57 -7.64 1.32
CA GLU A 42 29.16 -8.66 0.45
C GLU A 42 29.92 -9.68 1.30
N GLU A 43 29.89 -10.93 0.87
CA GLU A 43 30.72 -12.02 1.40
C GLU A 43 32.15 -11.91 0.81
N GLU A 44 33.08 -12.76 1.27
CA GLU A 44 34.48 -12.74 0.83
C GLU A 44 34.66 -12.95 -0.69
N ASP A 45 33.73 -13.66 -1.33
CA ASP A 45 33.72 -13.90 -2.78
C ASP A 45 33.06 -12.78 -3.59
N GLY A 46 32.62 -11.71 -2.91
CA GLY A 46 31.90 -10.58 -3.52
C GLY A 46 30.41 -10.87 -3.78
N ALA A 47 29.89 -12.03 -3.39
CA ALA A 47 28.46 -12.30 -3.45
C ALA A 47 27.72 -11.45 -2.41
N LYS A 48 26.50 -10.99 -2.75
CA LYS A 48 25.65 -10.33 -1.75
C LYS A 48 25.26 -11.33 -0.67
N CYS A 49 25.33 -10.90 0.59
CA CYS A 49 24.92 -11.71 1.75
C CYS A 49 23.46 -12.18 1.63
N GLY A 50 22.53 -11.25 1.41
CA GLY A 50 21.11 -11.58 1.17
C GLY A 50 20.34 -12.11 2.37
N ALA A 51 20.94 -12.18 3.57
CA ALA A 51 20.24 -12.52 4.80
C ALA A 51 19.19 -11.45 5.17
N ASP A 52 18.06 -11.89 5.71
CA ASP A 52 16.98 -11.01 6.15
C ASP A 52 16.52 -11.30 7.60
N SER A 53 15.87 -10.30 8.21
CA SER A 53 15.36 -10.37 9.58
C SER A 53 14.11 -11.23 9.76
N GLY A 54 13.51 -11.70 8.67
CA GLY A 54 12.10 -12.08 8.63
C GLY A 54 11.16 -10.87 8.72
N GLU A 55 9.87 -11.15 8.53
CA GLU A 55 8.78 -10.20 8.66
C GLU A 55 8.34 -10.05 10.12
N HIS A 56 8.29 -8.82 10.63
CA HIS A 56 7.79 -8.50 11.98
C HIS A 56 6.92 -7.25 11.97
N SER A 57 6.00 -7.13 12.92
CA SER A 57 5.15 -5.95 13.03
C SER A 57 5.69 -4.83 13.92
N ASP A 58 6.74 -5.10 14.68
CA ASP A 58 7.46 -4.09 15.44
C ASP A 58 8.77 -3.71 14.75
N PHE A 59 8.88 -2.44 14.37
CA PHE A 59 10.08 -1.90 13.72
C PHE A 59 11.33 -2.06 14.59
N GLU A 60 11.22 -1.82 15.91
CA GLU A 60 12.38 -1.83 16.80
C GLU A 60 12.95 -3.25 16.97
N SER A 61 12.08 -4.24 17.11
CA SER A 61 12.45 -5.67 17.10
C SER A 61 13.14 -6.06 15.79
N THR A 62 12.60 -5.62 14.65
CA THR A 62 13.20 -5.86 13.33
C THR A 62 14.57 -5.18 13.19
N ARG A 63 14.71 -3.95 13.70
CA ARG A 63 15.98 -3.21 13.67
C ARG A 63 17.04 -3.87 14.54
N GLY A 64 16.63 -4.49 15.66
CA GLY A 64 17.48 -5.27 16.56
C GLY A 64 18.31 -6.33 15.82
N TRP A 65 17.71 -7.00 14.84
CA TRP A 65 18.37 -8.00 14.02
C TRP A 65 19.63 -7.48 13.32
N THR A 66 19.66 -6.21 12.87
CA THR A 66 20.88 -5.66 12.21
C THR A 66 22.09 -5.62 13.14
N PHE A 67 21.86 -5.41 14.45
CA PHE A 67 22.91 -5.45 15.47
C PHE A 67 23.33 -6.87 15.84
N GLU A 68 22.43 -7.84 15.71
CA GLU A 68 22.76 -9.26 15.89
C GLU A 68 23.58 -9.74 14.69
N HIS A 69 23.14 -9.42 13.47
CA HIS A 69 23.83 -9.77 12.23
C HIS A 69 25.27 -9.23 12.19
N ILE A 70 25.50 -7.97 12.55
CA ILE A 70 26.85 -7.38 12.53
C ILE A 70 27.79 -7.99 13.60
N ARG A 71 27.27 -8.61 14.67
CA ARG A 71 28.11 -9.31 15.64
C ARG A 71 28.76 -10.56 15.03
N GLU A 72 28.04 -11.22 14.13
CA GLU A 72 28.50 -12.39 13.40
C GLU A 72 29.28 -12.00 12.13
N ARG A 73 28.93 -10.87 11.50
CA ARG A 73 29.46 -10.38 10.22
C ARG A 73 29.85 -8.90 10.31
N GLN A 74 31.02 -8.59 10.87
CA GLN A 74 31.41 -7.22 11.28
C GLN A 74 31.61 -6.21 10.12
N ASP A 75 31.81 -6.72 8.91
CA ASP A 75 31.95 -6.00 7.65
C ASP A 75 30.62 -5.77 6.93
N HIS A 76 29.55 -6.47 7.32
CA HIS A 76 28.20 -6.30 6.78
C HIS A 76 27.52 -5.09 7.44
N ARG A 77 27.80 -3.88 6.93
CA ARG A 77 27.36 -2.60 7.53
C ARG A 77 26.25 -1.88 6.77
N SER A 78 25.83 -2.43 5.63
CA SER A 78 24.78 -1.86 4.77
C SER A 78 23.53 -2.72 4.86
N PHE A 79 22.39 -2.09 5.12
CA PHE A 79 21.10 -2.77 5.27
C PHE A 79 19.99 -1.98 4.57
N ALA A 80 19.11 -2.68 3.86
CA ALA A 80 17.88 -2.13 3.32
C ALA A 80 16.72 -2.38 4.28
N HIS A 81 15.83 -1.40 4.44
CA HIS A 81 14.56 -1.55 5.15
C HIS A 81 13.41 -1.66 4.16
N MET A 82 12.64 -2.73 4.26
CA MET A 82 11.39 -2.92 3.54
C MET A 82 10.24 -2.85 4.53
N SER A 83 9.15 -2.18 4.13
CA SER A 83 7.93 -2.16 4.93
C SER A 83 6.68 -2.27 4.07
N TYR A 84 5.70 -3.00 4.60
CA TYR A 84 4.35 -3.03 4.07
C TYR A 84 3.46 -2.22 5.00
N THR A 85 2.90 -1.13 4.49
CA THR A 85 1.90 -0.32 5.20
C THR A 85 0.64 -0.30 4.34
N ALA A 86 -0.46 -0.76 4.90
CA ALA A 86 -1.74 -0.71 4.20
C ALA A 86 -2.32 0.71 4.24
N TRP A 87 -2.91 1.11 3.12
CA TRP A 87 -3.60 2.40 2.96
C TRP A 87 -4.96 2.16 2.34
N HIS A 88 -5.94 2.95 2.73
CA HIS A 88 -7.24 3.01 2.08
C HIS A 88 -7.48 4.39 1.48
N MET A 89 -8.29 4.43 0.42
CA MET A 89 -8.85 5.68 -0.09
C MET A 89 -10.18 5.94 0.60
N VAL A 90 -10.30 7.10 1.23
CA VAL A 90 -11.54 7.55 1.88
C VAL A 90 -12.03 8.83 1.24
N PRO A 91 -13.33 8.99 0.99
CA PRO A 91 -13.85 10.24 0.48
C PRO A 91 -13.77 11.30 1.59
N GLU A 92 -13.48 12.54 1.23
CA GLU A 92 -13.46 13.65 2.21
C GLU A 92 -14.84 13.89 2.84
N ARG A 93 -15.91 13.46 2.16
CA ARG A 93 -17.29 13.49 2.62
C ARG A 93 -18.00 12.23 2.16
N GLU A 94 -18.74 11.59 3.07
CA GLU A 94 -19.58 10.45 2.74
C GLU A 94 -20.65 10.84 1.69
N PRO A 95 -20.94 9.96 0.71
CA PRO A 95 -22.04 10.18 -0.21
C PRO A 95 -23.37 10.08 0.54
N GLU A 96 -24.18 11.14 0.44
CA GLU A 96 -25.57 11.21 0.93
C GLU A 96 -26.52 10.28 0.16
#